data_AF-A0A2S0N5V1-F1
#
_entry.id   AF-A0A2S0N5V1-F1
#
_cell.length_a   1.000
_cell.length_b   1.000
_cell.length_c   1.000
_cell.angle_alpha   90.00
_cell.angle_beta   90.00
_cell.angle_gamma   90.00
#
_symmetry.space_group_name_H-M   'P 1'
#
loop_
_entity.id
_entity.type
_entity.pdbx_description
1 polymer ?
#
loop_
_entity_poly.entity_id
_entity_poly.type
_entity_poly.pdbx_seq_one_letter_code
_entity_poly.pdbx_strand_id
1 'polypeptide(L)' 'MTNQPVQPGHIRLVKLKVEGRLQVGDQVETSRLGVCTVLSIQSADSIIVTTSSKQCFNLSGLGFRARVVQATTA' A
#
# COMPACT_ATOMS: atom_id res chain seq x y z
N MET A 1 -11.76 13.77 -3.60
CA MET A 1 -11.13 12.48 -3.91
C MET A 1 -11.92 11.40 -3.18
N THR A 2 -12.65 10.56 -3.91
CA THR A 2 -13.50 9.51 -3.34
C THR A 2 -12.64 8.32 -2.92
N ASN A 3 -12.40 8.18 -1.62
CA ASN A 3 -11.57 7.12 -1.06
C ASN A 3 -12.42 5.86 -0.85
N GLN A 4 -12.73 5.12 -1.93
CA GLN A 4 -13.54 3.90 -1.83
C GLN A 4 -12.71 2.76 -1.23
N PRO A 5 -13.19 2.12 -0.15
CA PRO A 5 -12.51 0.97 0.45
C PRO A 5 -12.64 -0.24 -0.48
N VAL A 6 -11.50 -0.79 -0.90
CA VAL A 6 -11.45 -2.00 -1.71
C VAL A 6 -10.82 -3.10 -0.87
N GLN A 7 -11.54 -4.21 -0.67
CA GLN A 7 -10.93 -5.40 -0.09
C GLN A 7 -9.88 -5.92 -1.07
N PRO A 8 -8.59 -5.94 -0.69
CA PRO A 8 -7.50 -6.15 -1.64
C PRO A 8 -7.44 -7.58 -2.20
N GLY A 9 -8.15 -8.54 -1.58
CA GLY A 9 -7.94 -9.96 -1.83
C GLY A 9 -6.53 -10.36 -1.38
N HIS A 10 -5.65 -10.66 -2.34
CA HIS A 10 -4.23 -10.89 -2.09
C HIS A 10 -3.41 -9.69 -2.55
N ILE A 11 -2.51 -9.20 -1.68
CA ILE A 11 -1.48 -8.23 -2.05
C ILE A 11 -0.15 -8.94 -2.21
N ARG A 12 0.48 -8.77 -3.36
CA ARG A 12 1.84 -9.19 -3.62
C ARG A 12 2.75 -7.96 -3.61
N LEU A 13 3.84 -8.04 -2.86
CA LEU A 13 4.88 -7.01 -2.91
C LEU A 13 5.69 -7.22 -4.19
N VAL A 14 5.74 -6.20 -5.05
CA VAL A 14 6.43 -6.27 -6.35
C VAL A 14 7.82 -5.68 -6.25
N LYS A 15 7.95 -4.53 -5.58
CA LYS A 15 9.21 -3.83 -5.44
C LYS A 15 9.27 -3.09 -4.12
N LEU A 16 10.20 -3.52 -3.28
CA LEU A 16 10.55 -2.83 -2.03
C LEU A 16 11.81 -2.00 -2.27
N LYS A 17 11.81 -0.76 -1.80
CA LYS A 17 13.06 0.03 -1.71
C LYS A 17 13.98 -0.46 -0.59
N VAL A 18 13.41 -1.05 0.46
CA VAL A 18 14.14 -1.65 1.59
C VAL A 18 13.50 -2.98 1.93
N GLU A 19 14.27 -4.07 1.92
CA GLU A 19 13.74 -5.40 2.25
C GLU A 19 13.07 -5.42 3.64
N GLY A 20 11.89 -6.04 3.71
CA GLY A 20 11.16 -6.25 4.95
C GLY A 20 10.35 -5.05 5.47
N ARG A 21 10.34 -3.90 4.81
CA ARG A 21 9.51 -2.74 5.21
C ARG A 21 8.81 -2.10 4.02
N LEU A 22 7.48 -1.97 4.12
CA LEU A 22 6.69 -1.21 3.16
C LEU A 22 6.89 0.29 3.40
N GLN A 23 7.13 1.05 2.35
CA GLN A 23 7.33 2.49 2.38
C GLN A 23 6.54 3.22 1.29
N VAL A 24 6.37 4.52 1.47
CA VAL A 24 5.80 5.39 0.44
C VAL A 24 6.69 5.36 -0.82
N GLY A 25 6.06 5.18 -1.97
CA GLY A 25 6.71 5.02 -3.27
C GLY A 25 7.07 3.58 -3.65
N ASP A 26 6.81 2.60 -2.78
CA ASP A 26 6.93 1.18 -3.14
C ASP A 26 5.83 0.75 -4.11
N GLN A 27 6.07 -0.34 -4.84
CA GLN A 27 5.08 -0.94 -5.74
C GLN A 27 4.52 -2.22 -5.17
N VAL A 28 3.19 -2.28 -5.14
CA VAL A 28 2.40 -3.42 -4.72
C VAL A 28 1.48 -3.85 -5.85
N GLU A 29 1.28 -5.14 -6.03
CA GLU A 29 0.31 -5.68 -6.98
C GLU A 29 -0.85 -6.25 -6.19
N THR A 30 -2.06 -5.92 -6.62
CA THR A 30 -3.28 -6.49 -6.08
C THR A 30 -4.01 -7.23 -7.20
N SER A 31 -4.70 -8.31 -6.87
CA SER A 31 -5.48 -9.06 -7.88
C SER A 31 -6.63 -8.24 -8.48
N ARG A 32 -7.08 -7.17 -7.81
CA ARG A 32 -8.19 -6.33 -8.27
C ARG A 32 -7.75 -5.07 -9.02
N LEU A 33 -6.64 -4.47 -8.64
CA LEU A 33 -6.18 -3.18 -9.19
C LEU A 33 -4.91 -3.32 -10.04
N GLY A 34 -4.27 -4.49 -10.05
CA GLY A 34 -2.95 -4.68 -10.65
C GLY A 34 -1.86 -3.95 -9.88
N VAL A 35 -0.81 -3.51 -10.58
CA VAL A 35 0.34 -2.80 -10.00
C VAL A 35 -0.05 -1.38 -9.60
N CYS A 36 0.20 -1.06 -8.34
CA CYS A 36 -0.10 0.20 -7.69
C CYS A 36 1.14 0.74 -6.96
N THR A 37 1.23 2.06 -6.85
CA THR A 37 2.28 2.73 -6.07
C THR A 37 1.72 3.19 -4.73
N VAL A 38 2.43 2.93 -3.63
CA VAL A 38 2.04 3.40 -2.29
C VAL A 38 2.21 4.92 -2.20
N LEU A 39 1.12 5.62 -1.95
CA LEU A 39 1.12 7.08 -1.74
C LEU A 39 1.22 7.46 -0.26
N SER A 40 0.59 6.68 0.61
CA SER A 40 0.57 6.96 2.05
C SER A 40 0.32 5.67 2.84
N ILE A 41 0.86 5.61 4.05
CA ILE A 41 0.63 4.51 5.00
C ILE A 41 -0.18 5.10 6.15
N GLN A 42 -1.44 4.70 6.26
CA GLN A 42 -2.33 5.22 7.31
C GLN A 42 -2.20 4.45 8.62
N SER A 43 -1.96 3.14 8.54
CA SER A 43 -1.76 2.25 9.68
C SER A 43 -1.02 0.97 9.22
N ALA A 44 -0.84 0.00 10.12
CA ALA A 44 -0.24 -1.28 9.78
C ALA A 44 -1.07 -2.16 8.85
N ASP A 45 -2.37 -1.89 8.79
CA ASP A 45 -3.34 -2.66 8.02
C ASP A 45 -4.03 -1.83 6.92
N SER A 46 -3.61 -0.56 6.73
CA SER A 46 -4.24 0.38 5.80
C SER A 46 -3.21 1.26 5.09
N ILE A 47 -3.24 1.24 3.75
CA ILE A 47 -2.40 2.09 2.90
C ILE A 47 -3.24 2.74 1.80
N ILE A 48 -2.84 3.93 1.37
CA ILE A 48 -3.37 4.56 0.17
C ILE A 48 -2.43 4.27 -0.98
N VAL A 49 -2.98 3.79 -2.09
CA VAL A 49 -2.23 3.53 -3.32
C VAL A 49 -2.79 4.30 -4.49
N THR A 50 -1.97 4.49 -5.52
CA THR A 50 -2.40 4.99 -6.82
C THR A 50 -2.12 3.96 -7.90
N THR A 51 -3.06 3.82 -8.81
CA THR A 51 -2.96 2.96 -10.00
C THR A 51 -2.28 3.71 -11.15
N SER A 52 -1.92 3.00 -12.21
CA SER A 52 -1.38 3.60 -13.45
C SER A 52 -2.35 4.61 -14.10
N SER A 53 -3.66 4.46 -13.89
CA SER A 53 -4.70 5.40 -14.33
C SER A 53 -4.84 6.63 -13.41
N LYS A 54 -3.94 6.82 -12.45
CA LYS A 54 -3.94 7.89 -11.44
C LYS A 54 -5.15 7.87 -10.50
N GLN A 55 -5.87 6.74 -10.40
CA GLN A 55 -6.94 6.58 -9.43
C GLN A 55 -6.36 6.14 -8.08
N CYS A 56 -6.87 6.74 -7.01
CA CYS A 56 -6.42 6.46 -5.64
C CYS A 56 -7.41 5.56 -4.91
N PHE A 57 -6.88 4.58 -4.19
CA PHE A 57 -7.67 3.61 -3.43
C PHE A 57 -7.10 3.43 -2.03
N ASN A 58 -7.98 3.18 -1.07
CA ASN A 58 -7.60 2.71 0.26
C ASN A 58 -7.62 1.18 0.27
N LEU A 59 -6.45 0.59 0.48
CA LEU A 59 -6.27 -0.83 0.72
C LEU A 59 -6.20 -1.05 2.23
N SER A 60 -7.35 -1.39 2.81
CA SER A 60 -7.51 -1.66 4.24
C SER A 60 -7.77 -3.14 4.52
N GLY A 61 -7.61 -3.55 5.78
CA GLY A 61 -7.82 -4.94 6.20
C GLY A 61 -6.72 -5.89 5.70
N LEU A 62 -5.53 -5.36 5.47
CA LEU A 62 -4.42 -6.10 4.85
C LEU A 62 -3.93 -7.28 5.69
N GLY A 63 -4.22 -7.30 6.98
CA GLY A 63 -3.72 -8.33 7.90
C GLY A 63 -2.19 -8.46 7.89
N PHE A 64 -1.46 -7.48 7.33
CA PHE A 64 -0.02 -7.48 7.29
C PHE A 64 0.47 -7.43 8.73
N ARG A 65 1.07 -8.52 9.21
CA ARG A 65 2.01 -8.47 10.34
C ARG A 65 3.33 -7.77 9.94
N ALA A 66 3.28 -6.86 8.97
CA ALA A 66 4.41 -6.01 8.63
C ALA A 66 4.50 -4.96 9.74
N ARG A 67 5.63 -4.95 10.46
CA ARG A 67 5.88 -3.90 11.46
C ARG A 67 5.97 -2.57 10.72
N VAL A 68 4.96 -1.72 10.91
CA VAL A 68 5.06 -0.30 10.57
C VAL A 68 6.10 0.30 11.48
N VAL A 69 7.21 0.73 10.90
CA VAL A 69 8.18 1.56 11.59
C VAL A 69 7.88 2.97 11.14
N GLN A 70 7.36 3.80 12.06
CA GLN A 70 7.24 5.23 11.82
C GLN A 70 8.62 5.75 11.40
N ALA A 71 8.67 6.48 10.30
CA ALA A 71 9.87 7.20 9.91
C ALA A 71 10.16 8.22 11.01
N THR A 72 11.17 7.94 11.83
CA THR A 72 11.75 8.95 12.73
C THR A 72 12.43 9.97 11.83
N THR A 73 11.80 11.13 11.65
CA THR A 73 12.48 12.32 11.14
C THR A 73 13.56 12.69 12.14
N ALA A 74 14.82 12.56 11.70
CA ALA A 74 15.98 13.13 12.37
C ALA A 74 16.08 14.63 12.05
#